data_AF-A0A1F7X8R1-F1
#
_entry.id   AF-A0A1F7X8R1-F1
#
_cell.length_a   1.000
_cell.length_b   1.000
_cell.length_c   1.000
_cell.angle_alpha   90.00
_cell.angle_beta   90.00
_cell.angle_gamma   90.00
#
_symmetry.space_group_name_H-M   'P 1'
#
loop_
_entity.id
_entity.type
_entity.pdbx_description
1 polymer ?
#
loop_
_entity_poly.entity_id
_entity_poly.type
_entity_poly.pdbx_seq_one_letter_code
_entity_poly.pdbx_strand_id
1 'polypeptide(L)'
;MLYLLPLFAAIAPFIIWPIERLFPYPFFVEELVKAFLVLPLTDLDNFRNKIEFGIVIGLLFTLSESVLYIFNIQEVGNLGIFLIRILLTFPLHTLTILIMIAFSLKKKLLIIPGLVCAIVIHILFNYFISFI
;
A
#
# COMPACT_ATOMS: atom_id res chain seq x y z
N MET A 1 -12.12 12.74 -10.35
CA MET A 1 -11.52 11.44 -9.99
C MET A 1 -10.37 11.58 -8.99
N LEU A 2 -9.38 12.45 -9.23
CA LEU A 2 -8.25 12.70 -8.31
C LEU A 2 -8.67 13.01 -6.85
N TYR A 3 -9.70 13.83 -6.65
CA TYR A 3 -10.21 14.16 -5.31
C TYR A 3 -10.78 12.95 -4.53
N LEU A 4 -11.13 11.86 -5.23
CA LEU A 4 -11.65 10.64 -4.61
C LEU A 4 -10.56 9.62 -4.29
N LEU A 5 -9.32 9.80 -4.80
CA LEU A 5 -8.23 8.86 -4.55
C LEU A 5 -7.92 8.66 -3.07
N PRO A 6 -7.87 9.72 -2.23
CA PRO A 6 -7.68 9.53 -0.79
C PRO A 6 -8.79 8.67 -0.16
N LEU A 7 -10.04 8.89 -0.58
CA LEU A 7 -11.18 8.12 -0.09
C LEU A 7 -11.06 6.64 -0.50
N PHE A 8 -10.70 6.36 -1.76
CA PHE A 8 -10.46 5.00 -2.21
C PHE A 8 -9.28 4.34 -1.49
N ALA A 9 -8.20 5.07 -1.22
CA ALA A 9 -7.07 4.57 -0.46
C ALA A 9 -7.45 4.19 0.98
N ALA A 10 -8.32 4.98 1.62
CA ALA A 10 -8.82 4.69 2.96
C ALA A 10 -9.78 3.49 2.98
N ILE A 11 -10.63 3.33 1.97
CA ILE A 11 -11.60 2.23 1.95
C ILE A 11 -10.97 0.92 1.43
N ALA A 12 -9.91 0.99 0.61
CA ALA A 12 -9.32 -0.16 -0.06
C ALA A 12 -8.99 -1.33 0.88
N PRO A 13 -8.30 -1.15 2.03
CA PRO A 13 -8.00 -2.27 2.93
C PRO A 13 -9.24 -3.03 3.40
N PHE A 14 -10.35 -2.34 3.68
CA PHE A 14 -11.61 -2.98 4.09
C PHE A 14 -12.23 -3.84 3.00
N ILE A 15 -12.06 -3.46 1.73
CA ILE A 15 -12.53 -4.23 0.57
C ILE A 15 -11.60 -5.41 0.29
N ILE A 16 -10.30 -5.22 0.49
CA ILE A 16 -9.28 -6.23 0.24
C ILE A 16 -9.35 -7.34 1.30
N TRP A 17 -9.58 -7.00 2.57
CA TRP A 17 -9.56 -7.93 3.70
C TRP A 17 -10.42 -9.20 3.53
N PRO A 18 -11.67 -9.16 3.04
CA PRO A 18 -12.43 -10.37 2.73
C PRO A 18 -11.77 -11.25 1.65
N ILE A 19 -11.10 -10.65 0.67
CA ILE A 19 -10.41 -11.35 -0.43
C ILE A 19 -9.17 -12.05 0.12
N GLU A 20 -8.44 -11.39 1.03
CA GLU A 20 -7.25 -11.95 1.68
C GLU A 20 -7.56 -13.19 2.52
N ARG A 21 -8.77 -13.27 3.09
CA ARG A 21 -9.21 -14.50 3.78
C ARG A 21 -9.42 -15.68 2.85
N LEU A 22 -9.58 -15.45 1.55
CA LEU A 22 -9.81 -16.49 0.54
C LEU A 22 -8.55 -16.82 -0.27
N PHE A 23 -7.58 -15.90 -0.35
CA PHE A 23 -6.37 -16.05 -1.16
C PHE A 23 -5.09 -16.10 -0.32
N PRO A 24 -4.15 -17.01 -0.61
CA PRO A 24 -2.94 -17.20 0.20
C PRO A 24 -1.89 -16.08 0.09
N TYR A 25 -2.06 -15.11 -0.84
CA TYR A 25 -1.07 -14.08 -1.14
C TYR A 25 -1.69 -12.67 -1.05
N PRO A 26 -2.02 -12.18 0.16
CA PRO A 26 -2.70 -10.89 0.38
C PRO A 26 -1.93 -9.70 -0.21
N PHE A 27 -0.61 -9.68 0.00
CA PHE A 27 0.29 -8.65 -0.53
C PHE A 27 0.17 -8.45 -2.05
N PHE A 28 -0.14 -9.50 -2.83
CA PHE A 28 -0.28 -9.37 -4.27
C PHE A 28 -1.54 -8.57 -4.65
N VAL A 29 -2.65 -8.84 -3.97
CA VAL A 29 -3.92 -8.14 -4.17
C VAL A 29 -3.80 -6.68 -3.75
N GLU A 30 -3.15 -6.43 -2.62
CA GLU A 30 -2.92 -5.07 -2.15
C GLU A 30 -2.11 -4.23 -3.14
N GLU A 31 -0.98 -4.76 -3.64
CA GLU A 31 -0.14 -4.01 -4.57
C GLU A 31 -0.84 -3.78 -5.91
N LEU A 32 -1.69 -4.72 -6.36
CA LEU A 32 -2.55 -4.50 -7.52
C LEU A 32 -3.54 -3.35 -7.30
N VAL A 33 -4.20 -3.31 -6.15
CA VAL A 33 -5.13 -2.21 -5.82
C VAL A 33 -4.38 -0.88 -5.75
N LYS A 34 -3.20 -0.84 -5.13
CA LYS A 34 -2.36 0.37 -5.10
C LYS A 34 -1.94 0.80 -6.50
N ALA A 35 -1.61 -0.13 -7.41
CA ALA A 35 -1.31 0.20 -8.81
C ALA A 35 -2.50 0.89 -9.49
N PHE A 36 -3.73 0.42 -9.27
CA PHE A 36 -4.94 1.09 -9.76
C PHE A 36 -5.10 2.52 -9.20
N LEU A 37 -4.73 2.75 -7.94
CA LEU A 37 -4.74 4.09 -7.32
C LEU A 37 -3.62 4.99 -7.86
N VAL A 38 -2.50 4.42 -8.28
CA VAL A 38 -1.35 5.16 -8.86
C VAL A 38 -1.60 5.56 -10.31
N LEU A 39 -2.32 4.75 -11.11
CA LEU A 39 -2.56 5.03 -12.53
C LEU A 39 -3.04 6.47 -12.82
N PRO A 40 -4.04 7.03 -12.10
CA PRO A 40 -4.48 8.41 -12.35
C PRO A 40 -3.45 9.47 -11.92
N LEU A 41 -2.52 9.15 -11.01
CA LEU A 41 -1.43 10.07 -10.64
C LEU A 41 -0.41 10.22 -11.77
N THR A 42 -0.29 9.20 -12.64
CA THR A 42 0.63 9.26 -13.79
C THR A 42 0.27 10.36 -14.78
N ASP A 43 -1.00 10.79 -14.78
CA ASP A 43 -1.55 11.87 -15.62
C ASP A 43 -1.34 13.29 -15.06
N LEU A 44 -0.87 13.44 -13.82
CA LEU A 44 -0.58 14.76 -13.27
C LEU A 44 0.66 15.38 -13.92
N ASP A 45 0.61 16.66 -14.27
CA ASP A 45 1.79 17.35 -14.84
C ASP A 45 2.86 17.64 -13.77
N ASN A 46 2.43 17.90 -12.53
CA ASN A 46 3.33 18.29 -11.45
C ASN A 46 3.84 17.08 -10.65
N PHE A 47 5.16 16.85 -10.71
CA PHE A 47 5.83 15.80 -9.95
C PHE A 47 5.60 15.91 -8.44
N ARG A 48 5.60 17.12 -7.88
CA ARG A 48 5.35 17.35 -6.46
C ARG A 48 3.98 16.82 -6.05
N ASN A 49 2.95 17.11 -6.86
CA ASN A 49 1.60 16.63 -6.60
C ASN A 49 1.54 15.09 -6.64
N LYS A 50 2.24 14.44 -7.58
CA LYS A 50 2.31 12.96 -7.63
C LYS A 50 2.84 12.38 -6.32
N ILE A 51 3.92 12.95 -5.79
CA ILE A 51 4.55 12.51 -4.55
C ILE A 51 3.66 12.79 -3.35
N GLU A 52 3.10 14.00 -3.24
CA GLU A 52 2.18 14.37 -2.15
C GLU A 52 0.96 13.45 -2.11
N PHE A 53 0.30 13.19 -3.25
CA PHE A 53 -0.79 12.22 -3.34
C PHE A 53 -0.32 10.81 -3.01
N GLY A 54 0.86 10.38 -3.48
CA GLY A 54 1.42 9.07 -3.17
C GLY A 54 1.61 8.84 -1.67
N ILE A 55 2.15 9.84 -0.96
CA ILE A 55 2.33 9.79 0.50
C ILE A 55 0.97 9.75 1.21
N VAL A 56 0.00 10.57 0.77
CA VAL A 56 -1.35 10.57 1.37
C VAL A 56 -2.04 9.23 1.18
N ILE A 57 -1.93 8.61 0.00
CA ILE A 57 -2.47 7.26 -0.26
C ILE A 57 -1.78 6.24 0.66
N GLY A 58 -0.44 6.26 0.75
CA GLY A 58 0.30 5.36 1.64
C GLY A 58 -0.11 5.49 3.11
N LEU A 59 -0.28 6.72 3.58
CA LEU A 59 -0.76 7.01 4.93
C LEU A 59 -2.17 6.44 5.17
N LEU A 60 -3.12 6.75 4.29
CA LEU A 60 -4.51 6.33 4.46
C LEU A 60 -4.68 4.82 4.34
N PHE A 61 -3.93 4.18 3.45
CA PHE A 61 -3.89 2.73 3.32
C PHE A 61 -3.40 2.10 4.63
N THR A 62 -2.28 2.60 5.17
CA THR A 62 -1.73 2.10 6.44
C THR A 62 -2.69 2.27 7.60
N LEU A 63 -3.29 3.45 7.75
CA LEU A 63 -4.22 3.72 8.85
C LEU A 63 -5.43 2.78 8.80
N SER A 64 -5.92 2.51 7.60
CA SER A 64 -7.10 1.66 7.40
C SER A 64 -6.78 0.18 7.61
N GLU A 65 -5.62 -0.27 7.16
CA GLU A 65 -5.08 -1.60 7.47
C GLU A 65 -4.87 -1.78 8.99
N SER A 66 -4.36 -0.74 9.67
CA SER A 66 -4.14 -0.75 11.11
C SER A 66 -5.45 -0.94 11.89
N VAL A 67 -6.56 -0.38 11.42
CA VAL A 67 -7.89 -0.62 11.99
C VAL A 67 -8.28 -2.09 11.89
N LEU A 68 -7.98 -2.74 10.76
CA LEU A 68 -8.23 -4.17 10.58
C LEU A 68 -7.37 -5.04 11.50
N TYR A 69 -6.12 -4.65 11.73
CA TYR A 69 -5.25 -5.32 12.69
C TYR A 69 -5.75 -5.23 14.14
N ILE A 70 -6.45 -4.15 14.52
CA ILE A 70 -7.09 -4.06 15.86
C ILE A 70 -8.18 -5.12 16.02
N PHE A 71 -9.00 -5.34 14.99
CA PHE A 71 -10.01 -6.41 15.03
C PHE A 71 -9.42 -7.81 15.15
N ASN A 72 -8.14 -7.96 14.81
CA ASN A 72 -7.41 -9.21 14.83
C ASN A 72 -6.24 -9.20 15.83
N ILE A 73 -6.34 -8.41 16.90
CA ILE A 73 -5.22 -8.18 17.83
C ILE A 73 -4.73 -9.46 18.52
N GLN A 74 -5.58 -10.49 18.59
CA GLN A 74 -5.22 -11.82 19.08
C GLN A 74 -4.17 -12.51 18.18
N GLU A 75 -4.19 -12.26 16.87
CA GLU A 75 -3.18 -12.76 15.92
C GLU A 75 -1.93 -11.86 15.88
N VAL A 76 -2.06 -10.57 16.24
CA VAL A 76 -0.95 -9.60 16.27
C VAL A 76 -0.09 -9.72 17.54
N GLY A 77 -0.60 -10.38 18.59
CA GLY A 77 0.14 -10.65 19.82
C GLY A 77 -0.12 -9.58 20.89
N ASN A 78 0.67 -8.50 20.91
CA ASN A 78 0.57 -7.46 21.95
C ASN A 78 0.53 -6.02 21.39
N LEU A 79 0.13 -5.05 22.23
CA LEU A 79 0.01 -3.64 21.85
C LEU A 79 1.33 -2.99 21.41
N GLY A 80 2.46 -3.42 21.95
CA GLY A 80 3.79 -2.90 21.57
C GLY A 80 4.19 -3.33 20.15
N ILE A 81 3.99 -4.61 19.82
CA ILE A 81 4.23 -5.18 18.49
C ILE A 81 3.30 -4.51 17.48
N PHE A 82 2.03 -4.28 17.84
CA PHE A 82 1.10 -3.54 17.00
C PHE A 82 1.61 -2.13 16.64
N LEU A 83 2.12 -1.35 17.61
CA LEU A 83 2.66 -0.02 17.33
C LEU A 83 3.90 -0.05 16.44
N ILE A 84 4.82 -1.00 16.68
CA ILE A 84 5.99 -1.20 15.80
C ILE A 84 5.53 -1.54 14.38
N ARG A 85 4.53 -2.41 14.25
CA ARG A 85 3.98 -2.81 12.96
C ARG A 85 3.37 -1.63 12.20
N ILE A 86 2.60 -0.75 12.86
CA ILE A 86 2.09 0.48 12.22
C ILE A 86 3.23 1.37 11.72
N LEU A 87 4.25 1.56 12.56
CA LEU A 87 5.40 2.40 12.22
C LEU A 87 6.21 1.86 11.04
N LEU A 88 6.21 0.54 10.82
CA LEU A 88 6.92 -0.12 9.73
C LEU A 88 6.06 -0.28 8.45
N THR A 89 4.75 -0.48 8.60
CA THR A 89 3.81 -0.62 7.47
C THR A 89 3.60 0.71 6.73
N PHE A 90 3.66 1.85 7.43
CA PHE A 90 3.58 3.15 6.77
C PHE A 90 4.69 3.41 5.74
N PRO A 91 5.98 3.26 6.10
CA PRO A 91 7.08 3.30 5.14
C PRO A 91 6.92 2.31 4.01
N LEU A 92 6.47 1.08 4.28
CA LEU A 92 6.27 0.06 3.26
C LEU A 92 5.25 0.52 2.20
N HIS A 93 4.04 0.88 2.60
CA HIS A 93 2.98 1.25 1.67
C HIS A 93 3.32 2.53 0.90
N THR A 94 3.96 3.49 1.59
CA THR A 94 4.44 4.70 0.93
C THR A 94 5.52 4.36 -0.10
N LEU A 95 6.50 3.54 0.25
CA LEU A 95 7.62 3.18 -0.64
C LEU A 95 7.15 2.44 -1.89
N THR A 96 6.27 1.44 -1.73
CA THR A 96 5.71 0.67 -2.84
C THR A 96 4.94 1.55 -3.82
N ILE A 97 4.12 2.48 -3.32
CA ILE A 97 3.42 3.49 -4.13
C ILE A 97 4.42 4.40 -4.86
N LEU A 98 5.42 4.92 -4.15
CA LEU A 98 6.40 5.84 -4.74
C LEU A 98 7.26 5.16 -5.81
N ILE A 99 7.58 3.87 -5.66
CA ILE A 99 8.29 3.08 -6.68
C ILE A 99 7.44 2.94 -7.94
N MET A 100 6.15 2.61 -7.80
CA MET A 100 5.24 2.56 -8.95
C MET A 100 5.14 3.90 -9.67
N ILE A 101 5.04 5.00 -8.92
CA ILE A 101 5.08 6.36 -9.47
C ILE A 101 6.38 6.59 -10.23
N ALA A 102 7.54 6.31 -9.62
CA ALA A 102 8.86 6.54 -10.19
C ALA A 102 9.06 5.83 -11.54
N PHE A 103 8.66 4.56 -11.64
CA PHE A 103 8.74 3.80 -12.88
C PHE A 103 7.79 4.35 -13.95
N SER A 104 6.59 4.77 -13.56
CA SER A 104 5.57 5.28 -14.48
C SER A 104 5.83 6.68 -15.04
N LEU A 105 6.84 7.42 -14.52
CA LEU A 105 7.13 8.80 -14.93
C LEU A 105 7.42 8.96 -16.43
N LYS A 106 8.13 7.98 -17.03
CA LYS A 106 8.50 8.05 -18.45
C LYS A 106 7.39 7.56 -19.37
N LYS A 107 6.70 6.48 -18.97
CA LYS A 107 5.62 5.85 -19.72
C LYS A 107 4.69 5.15 -18.73
N LYS A 108 3.38 5.33 -18.88
CA LYS A 108 2.36 4.72 -18.01
C LYS A 108 2.49 3.20 -17.91
N LEU A 109 2.79 2.52 -19.02
CA LEU A 109 2.97 1.05 -19.07
C LEU A 109 4.14 0.55 -18.20
N LEU A 110 5.10 1.41 -17.86
CA LEU A 110 6.18 1.05 -16.94
C LEU A 110 5.72 0.91 -15.49
N ILE A 111 4.44 1.16 -15.18
CA ILE A 111 3.88 0.77 -13.88
C ILE A 111 3.98 -0.75 -13.64
N ILE A 112 3.97 -1.58 -14.70
CA ILE A 112 4.06 -3.04 -14.57
C ILE A 112 5.37 -3.47 -13.89
N PRO A 113 6.58 -3.09 -14.38
CA PRO A 113 7.81 -3.40 -13.67
C PRO A 113 7.87 -2.73 -12.29
N GLY A 114 7.29 -1.54 -12.12
CA GLY A 114 7.18 -0.89 -10.80
C GLY A 114 6.34 -1.70 -9.79
N LEU A 115 5.23 -2.28 -10.25
CA LEU A 115 4.36 -3.17 -9.48
C LEU A 115 5.10 -4.46 -9.09
N VAL A 116 5.85 -5.06 -10.02
CA VAL A 116 6.67 -6.23 -9.72
C VAL A 116 7.69 -5.91 -8.61
N CYS A 117 8.37 -4.77 -8.71
CA CYS A 117 9.28 -4.31 -7.65
C CYS A 117 8.55 -4.08 -6.31
N ALA A 118 7.37 -3.47 -6.34
CA ALA A 118 6.55 -3.22 -5.14
C ALA A 118 6.15 -4.52 -4.45
N ILE A 119 5.69 -5.53 -5.22
CA ILE A 119 5.35 -6.86 -4.71
C ILE A 119 6.58 -7.51 -4.05
N VAL A 120 7.74 -7.46 -4.69
CA VAL A 120 8.98 -8.03 -4.12
C VAL A 120 9.33 -7.35 -2.80
N ILE A 121 9.26 -6.02 -2.72
CA ILE A 121 9.53 -5.28 -1.49
C ILE A 121 8.54 -5.66 -0.39
N HIS A 122 7.26 -5.81 -0.72
CA HIS A 122 6.24 -6.22 0.22
C HIS A 122 6.48 -7.66 0.73
N ILE A 123 6.85 -8.60 -0.14
CA ILE A 123 7.23 -9.96 0.28
C ILE A 123 8.41 -9.92 1.26
N LEU A 124 9.46 -9.16 0.93
CA LEU A 124 10.64 -9.02 1.79
C LEU A 124 10.28 -8.39 3.14
N PHE A 125 9.35 -7.43 3.14
CA PHE A 125 8.84 -6.82 4.37
C PHE A 125 8.07 -7.81 5.23
N ASN A 126 7.17 -8.61 4.65
CA ASN A 126 6.42 -9.62 5.39
C ASN A 126 7.36 -10.67 5.98
N TYR A 127 8.40 -11.07 5.23
CA TYR A 127 9.45 -11.94 5.75
C TYR A 127 10.19 -11.28 6.93
N PHE A 128 10.60 -10.02 6.80
CA PHE A 128 11.28 -9.29 7.88
C PHE A 128 10.43 -9.17 9.15
N ILE A 129 9.14 -8.82 9.01
CA ILE A 129 8.22 -8.72 10.15
C ILE A 129 8.03 -10.08 10.85
N SER A 130 8.10 -11.20 10.13
CA SER A 130 7.96 -12.54 10.74
C SER A 130 9.09 -12.90 11.72
N PHE A 131 10.20 -12.16 11.74
CA PHE A 131 11.30 -12.34 12.71
C PHE A 131 11.18 -11.47 13.96
N ILE A 132 10.21 -10.57 14.01
CA ILE A 132 9.98 -9.61 15.11
C ILE A 132 8.79 -10.09 15.92
#